data_AF-A0A812TMB4-F1
#
_entry.id   AF-A0A812TMB4-F1
#
_cell.length_a   1.000
_cell.length_b   1.000
_cell.length_c   1.000
_cell.angle_alpha   90.00
_cell.angle_beta   90.00
_cell.angle_gamma   90.00
#
_symmetry.space_group_name_H-M   'P 1'
#
loop_
_entity.id
_entity.type
_entity.pdbx_description
1 polymer ?
#
loop_
_entity_poly.entity_id
_entity_poly.type
_entity_poly.pdbx_seq_one_letter_code
_entity_poly.pdbx_strand_id
1 'polypeptide(L)'
;MSVKPELLKQIREAVEHDAGRNQMSLAAATEDLGDGAAMSAASLSRHQVCRNVEMGHHDANKEWHKAEAALSTALRSKLQTEAEDAEVARYVQSVQKSIDSFAPQSPSAGMDSQERSVQIAAKGSVAFLEKARQMRFRASEAGKKLKDHAKRRLRIKITDIFKEVSRRQSLRQNQERVRKFREQLHERGHGPNASTGEADFFALGIGMASDSYEDDATPRRRCLLESLSLEELAMVRANPRWYIEASLQPDSEDENFHGNRERLIDFFTPARKDRHVSIECYSQRLWARLAAASEAIQESQDTANTESRFRSLLGPRGPGLSPQPSTMQSVSDKQDSQMFSSLSVGSLPRRDPIRADQSSPTMEKVWERYRRKEARDAQMLEDRRLAAEERMAKNAFKVSQQLREYESSQSKYKELHKLRMSDALERKAARDAEVQERLAVMDEFKLRKIRHALDVADEQLERKRDKVSEGLEAWQLSVRRARRYQHMQERKALARLQANQEAYEVRLAKVGETRSEKTESQAQKNDKLKARIQVSLMQQLEEQRKLDCDRILIASEQKVEAARYRRYHNASAPPSALHMPV
;
A
#
# COMPACT_ATOMS: atom_id res chain seq x y z
N MET A 1 13.05 -41.79 -17.35
CA MET A 1 12.00 -40.77 -17.54
C MET A 1 12.04 -40.32 -18.99
N SER A 2 11.24 -40.94 -19.87
CA SER A 2 11.18 -40.55 -21.29
C SER A 2 10.35 -39.28 -21.42
N VAL A 3 10.95 -38.20 -21.92
CA VAL A 3 10.22 -36.97 -22.27
C VAL A 3 9.23 -37.32 -23.38
N LYS A 4 7.97 -36.88 -23.25
CA LYS A 4 6.92 -37.17 -24.23
C LYS A 4 7.28 -36.52 -25.58
N PRO A 5 7.20 -37.25 -26.70
CA PRO A 5 7.60 -36.74 -28.02
C PRO A 5 6.82 -35.48 -28.45
N GLU A 6 5.57 -35.30 -27.99
CA GLU A 6 4.82 -34.05 -28.24
C GLU A 6 5.51 -32.81 -27.67
N LEU A 7 6.19 -32.92 -26.52
CA LEU A 7 6.81 -31.79 -25.84
C LEU A 7 8.08 -31.34 -26.57
N LEU A 8 8.83 -32.30 -27.13
CA LEU A 8 9.97 -32.02 -28.00
C LEU A 8 9.54 -31.37 -29.32
N LYS A 9 8.37 -31.75 -29.86
CA LYS A 9 7.79 -31.13 -31.05
C LYS A 9 7.39 -29.67 -30.80
N GLN A 10 6.73 -29.38 -29.69
CA GLN A 10 6.35 -28.01 -29.31
C GLN A 10 7.55 -27.09 -29.08
N ILE A 11 8.63 -27.62 -28.46
CA ILE A 11 9.87 -26.85 -28.28
C ILE A 11 10.53 -26.55 -29.63
N ARG A 12 10.54 -27.52 -30.56
CA ARG A 12 11.12 -27.32 -31.89
C ARG A 12 10.32 -26.29 -32.71
N GLU A 13 8.98 -26.37 -32.69
CA GLU A 13 8.11 -25.40 -33.37
C GLU A 13 8.27 -23.98 -32.81
N ALA A 14 8.46 -23.81 -31.50
CA ALA A 14 8.70 -22.51 -30.88
C ALA A 14 10.05 -21.89 -31.29
N VAL A 15 11.10 -22.70 -31.37
CA VAL A 15 12.44 -22.26 -31.79
C VAL A 15 12.46 -21.86 -33.27
N GLU A 16 11.77 -22.61 -34.14
CA GLU A 16 11.67 -22.30 -35.57
C GLU A 16 10.88 -21.01 -35.82
N HIS A 17 9.84 -20.74 -35.02
CA HIS A 17 9.02 -19.53 -35.16
C HIS A 17 9.79 -18.24 -34.77
N ASP A 18 10.73 -18.31 -33.82
CA ASP A 18 11.58 -17.16 -33.46
C ASP A 18 12.74 -16.95 -34.44
N ALA A 19 13.28 -18.02 -35.03
CA ALA A 19 14.31 -17.91 -36.06
C ALA A 19 13.80 -17.19 -37.32
N GLY A 20 12.52 -17.34 -37.67
CA GLY A 20 11.89 -16.66 -38.82
C GLY A 20 11.69 -15.15 -38.64
N ARG A 21 11.56 -14.65 -37.40
CA ARG A 21 11.37 -13.20 -37.14
C ARG A 21 12.64 -12.38 -37.30
N ASN A 22 13.80 -12.97 -36.99
CA ASN A 22 15.08 -12.25 -37.06
C ASN A 22 15.67 -12.14 -38.47
N GLN A 23 15.16 -12.88 -39.46
CA GLN A 23 15.61 -12.73 -40.86
C GLN A 23 14.92 -11.57 -41.61
N MET A 24 13.73 -11.13 -41.17
CA MET A 24 12.97 -10.07 -41.84
C MET A 24 13.44 -8.65 -41.51
N SER A 25 14.29 -8.44 -40.49
CA SER A 25 14.77 -7.11 -40.11
C SER A 25 16.09 -6.69 -40.77
N LEU A 26 16.82 -7.60 -41.41
CA LEU A 26 18.12 -7.32 -42.04
C LEU A 26 18.03 -6.94 -43.53
N ALA A 27 16.88 -7.12 -44.18
CA ALA A 27 16.73 -6.87 -45.62
C ALA A 27 16.29 -5.43 -45.98
N ALA A 28 16.10 -4.54 -45.00
CA ALA A 28 15.54 -3.20 -45.23
C ALA A 28 16.55 -2.03 -45.12
N ALA A 29 17.86 -2.30 -45.13
CA ALA A 29 18.88 -1.27 -44.87
C ALA A 29 20.07 -1.28 -45.86
N THR A 30 19.82 -1.54 -47.15
CA THR A 30 20.83 -1.40 -48.19
C THR A 30 20.27 -0.69 -49.42
N GLU A 31 19.97 0.60 -49.29
CA GLU A 31 19.95 1.49 -50.45
C GLU A 31 20.73 2.77 -50.13
N ASP A 32 21.72 2.99 -50.99
CA ASP A 32 22.27 4.28 -51.41
C ASP A 32 23.07 5.10 -50.40
N LEU A 33 24.41 4.97 -50.45
CA LEU A 33 25.36 6.04 -50.11
C LEU A 33 26.74 5.72 -50.73
N GLY A 34 27.23 6.69 -51.50
CA GLY A 34 28.36 6.57 -52.42
C GLY A 34 29.75 6.37 -51.81
N ASP A 35 30.63 5.93 -52.71
CA ASP A 35 32.05 5.69 -52.53
C ASP A 35 32.78 6.89 -51.90
N GLY A 36 33.32 6.69 -50.69
CA GLY A 36 34.22 7.69 -50.11
C GLY A 36 34.50 7.62 -48.60
N ALA A 37 34.30 6.50 -47.90
CA ALA A 37 34.70 6.39 -46.48
C ALA A 37 34.93 4.95 -45.98
N ALA A 38 35.29 4.02 -46.87
CA ALA A 38 35.18 2.57 -46.61
C ALA A 38 36.22 1.97 -45.63
N MET A 39 37.27 2.68 -45.20
CA MET A 39 38.33 2.08 -44.36
C MET A 39 38.18 2.34 -42.85
N SER A 40 37.41 3.34 -42.41
CA SER A 40 37.27 3.66 -40.98
C SER A 40 35.98 3.13 -40.33
N ALA A 41 34.92 2.90 -41.10
CA ALA A 41 33.66 2.37 -40.58
C ALA A 41 33.69 0.85 -40.33
N ALA A 42 34.50 0.10 -41.10
CA ALA A 42 34.62 -1.35 -40.96
C ALA A 42 35.25 -1.78 -39.62
N SER A 43 36.14 -0.95 -39.04
CA SER A 43 36.78 -1.26 -37.76
C SER A 43 35.91 -0.95 -36.54
N LEU A 44 35.07 0.09 -36.61
CA LEU A 44 34.08 0.40 -35.57
C LEU A 44 32.90 -0.58 -35.60
N SER A 45 32.47 -1.01 -36.80
CA SER A 45 31.41 -2.02 -36.96
C SER A 45 31.80 -3.38 -36.38
N ARG A 46 33.05 -3.86 -36.58
CA ARG A 46 33.50 -5.13 -35.99
C ARG A 46 33.50 -5.12 -34.46
N HIS A 47 33.90 -4.01 -33.83
CA HIS A 47 33.89 -3.92 -32.36
C HIS A 47 32.48 -3.83 -31.78
N GLN A 48 31.55 -3.20 -32.49
CA GLN A 48 30.16 -3.10 -32.06
C GLN A 48 29.39 -4.41 -32.26
N VAL A 49 29.70 -5.17 -33.32
CA VAL A 49 29.14 -6.52 -33.54
C VAL A 49 29.66 -7.52 -32.50
N CYS A 50 30.96 -7.50 -32.16
CA CYS A 50 31.49 -8.38 -31.11
C CYS A 50 30.89 -8.08 -29.72
N ARG A 51 30.71 -6.81 -29.35
CA ARG A 51 30.03 -6.42 -28.09
C ARG A 51 28.56 -6.86 -28.05
N ASN A 52 27.85 -6.80 -29.18
CA ASN A 52 26.45 -7.21 -29.25
C ASN A 52 26.29 -8.73 -29.18
N VAL A 53 27.26 -9.51 -29.69
CA VAL A 53 27.26 -10.98 -29.57
C VAL A 53 27.61 -11.43 -28.15
N GLU A 54 28.53 -10.76 -27.46
CA GLU A 54 28.86 -11.08 -26.06
C GLU A 54 27.75 -10.69 -25.07
N MET A 55 27.08 -9.55 -25.28
CA MET A 55 25.88 -9.17 -24.53
C MET A 55 24.73 -10.14 -24.78
N GLY A 56 24.54 -10.58 -26.02
CA GLY A 56 23.54 -11.59 -26.39
C GLY A 56 23.78 -12.94 -25.73
N HIS A 57 25.04 -13.37 -25.59
CA HIS A 57 25.36 -14.61 -24.86
C HIS A 57 25.12 -14.51 -23.36
N HIS A 58 25.42 -13.37 -22.74
CA HIS A 58 25.18 -13.20 -21.30
C HIS A 58 23.68 -13.15 -20.99
N ASP A 59 22.89 -12.46 -21.81
CA ASP A 59 21.44 -12.37 -21.65
C ASP A 59 20.74 -13.68 -22.02
N ALA A 60 21.20 -14.40 -23.06
CA ALA A 60 20.73 -15.75 -23.36
C ALA A 60 21.04 -16.73 -22.21
N ASN A 61 22.19 -16.61 -21.55
CA ASN A 61 22.53 -17.47 -20.41
C ASN A 61 21.68 -17.14 -19.16
N LYS A 62 21.33 -15.86 -18.94
CA LYS A 62 20.37 -15.47 -17.90
C LYS A 62 18.97 -15.99 -18.19
N GLU A 63 18.50 -15.86 -19.42
CA GLU A 63 17.20 -16.41 -19.86
C GLU A 63 17.18 -17.94 -19.73
N TRP A 64 18.28 -18.63 -20.07
CA TRP A 64 18.42 -20.07 -19.91
C TRP A 64 18.35 -20.51 -18.45
N HIS A 65 19.10 -19.87 -17.54
CA HIS A 65 19.02 -20.16 -16.10
C HIS A 65 17.65 -19.85 -15.50
N LYS A 66 16.97 -18.81 -16.00
CA LYS A 66 15.61 -18.46 -15.60
C LYS A 66 14.60 -19.53 -16.06
N ALA A 67 14.75 -20.04 -17.28
CA ALA A 67 13.96 -21.14 -17.81
C ALA A 67 14.24 -22.46 -17.06
N GLU A 68 15.50 -22.75 -16.74
CA GLU A 68 15.91 -23.92 -15.96
C GLU A 68 15.37 -23.87 -14.53
N ALA A 69 15.41 -22.70 -13.88
CA ALA A 69 14.81 -22.49 -12.57
C ALA A 69 13.28 -22.66 -12.62
N ALA A 70 12.63 -22.11 -13.65
CA ALA A 70 11.19 -22.28 -13.85
C ALA A 70 10.82 -23.76 -14.05
N LEU A 71 11.55 -24.49 -14.89
CA LEU A 71 11.35 -25.93 -15.10
C LEU A 71 11.56 -26.72 -13.80
N SER A 72 12.62 -26.41 -13.04
CA SER A 72 12.91 -27.05 -11.76
C SER A 72 11.80 -26.81 -10.73
N THR A 73 11.25 -25.60 -10.66
CA THR A 73 10.10 -25.31 -9.80
C THR A 73 8.83 -26.03 -10.25
N ALA A 74 8.59 -26.12 -11.56
CA ALA A 74 7.45 -26.85 -12.11
C ALA A 74 7.54 -28.36 -11.81
N LEU A 75 8.72 -28.96 -11.93
CA LEU A 75 8.94 -30.37 -11.61
C LEU A 75 8.77 -30.66 -10.11
N ARG A 76 9.27 -29.80 -9.22
CA ARG A 76 9.06 -29.95 -7.76
C ARG A 76 7.58 -29.79 -7.39
N SER A 77 6.90 -28.81 -7.99
CA SER A 77 5.45 -28.62 -7.82
C SER A 77 4.69 -29.85 -8.27
N LYS A 78 5.06 -30.43 -9.42
CA LYS A 78 4.43 -31.64 -9.95
C LYS A 78 4.62 -32.86 -9.05
N LEU A 79 5.84 -33.07 -8.53
CA LEU A 79 6.11 -34.16 -7.58
C LEU A 79 5.34 -33.99 -6.27
N GLN A 80 5.17 -32.75 -5.78
CA GLN A 80 4.32 -32.48 -4.63
C GLN A 80 2.85 -32.78 -4.92
N THR A 81 2.33 -32.37 -6.08
CA THR A 81 0.94 -32.68 -6.45
C THR A 81 0.71 -34.18 -6.61
N GLU A 82 1.66 -34.94 -7.16
CA GLU A 82 1.54 -36.39 -7.30
C GLU A 82 1.59 -37.11 -5.93
N ALA A 83 2.40 -36.62 -4.99
CA ALA A 83 2.42 -37.14 -3.63
C ALA A 83 1.12 -36.84 -2.87
N GLU A 84 0.59 -35.62 -3.00
CA GLU A 84 -0.68 -35.21 -2.41
C GLU A 84 -1.88 -35.96 -3.02
N ASP A 85 -1.89 -36.16 -4.34
CA ASP A 85 -2.91 -36.95 -5.03
C ASP A 85 -2.86 -38.43 -4.61
N ALA A 86 -1.66 -38.98 -4.35
CA ALA A 86 -1.51 -40.33 -3.81
C ALA A 86 -2.04 -40.45 -2.37
N GLU A 87 -1.84 -39.45 -1.52
CA GLU A 87 -2.43 -39.41 -0.17
C GLU A 87 -3.96 -39.28 -0.22
N VAL A 88 -4.49 -38.47 -1.14
CA VAL A 88 -5.94 -38.36 -1.38
C VAL A 88 -6.52 -39.70 -1.82
N ALA A 89 -5.86 -40.39 -2.75
CA ALA A 89 -6.31 -41.69 -3.22
C ALA A 89 -6.37 -42.71 -2.06
N ARG A 90 -5.38 -42.70 -1.15
CA ARG A 90 -5.41 -43.55 0.06
C ARG A 90 -6.54 -43.17 1.01
N TYR A 91 -6.77 -41.86 1.22
CA TYR A 91 -7.86 -41.39 2.07
C TYR A 91 -9.23 -41.75 1.49
N VAL A 92 -9.44 -41.57 0.19
CA VAL A 92 -10.67 -41.96 -0.51
C VAL A 92 -10.89 -43.47 -0.43
N GLN A 93 -9.84 -44.30 -0.62
CA GLN A 93 -9.93 -45.74 -0.41
C GLN A 93 -10.28 -46.10 1.04
N SER A 94 -9.74 -45.38 2.04
CA SER A 94 -10.06 -45.59 3.45
C SER A 94 -11.52 -45.25 3.77
N VAL A 95 -12.03 -44.14 3.23
CA VAL A 95 -13.43 -43.73 3.40
C VAL A 95 -14.36 -44.70 2.69
N GLN A 96 -14.03 -45.13 1.48
CA GLN A 96 -14.82 -46.12 0.73
C GLN A 96 -14.89 -47.45 1.49
N LYS A 97 -13.75 -47.95 2.02
CA LYS A 97 -13.74 -49.16 2.87
C LYS A 97 -14.61 -49.02 4.12
N SER A 98 -14.64 -47.84 4.73
CA SER A 98 -15.50 -47.58 5.88
C SER A 98 -16.98 -47.51 5.49
N ILE A 99 -17.32 -47.01 4.29
CA ILE A 99 -18.71 -46.98 3.81
C ILE A 99 -19.17 -48.41 3.48
N ASP A 100 -18.33 -49.20 2.81
CA ASP A 100 -18.62 -50.58 2.45
C ASP A 100 -18.78 -51.49 3.70
N SER A 101 -18.14 -51.14 4.83
CA SER A 101 -18.33 -51.87 6.10
C SER A 101 -19.64 -51.53 6.83
N PHE A 102 -20.29 -50.43 6.49
CA PHE A 102 -21.54 -49.97 7.13
C PHE A 102 -22.79 -50.23 6.27
N ALA A 103 -22.66 -50.80 5.06
CA ALA A 103 -23.79 -51.12 4.22
C ALA A 103 -24.56 -52.35 4.77
N PRO A 104 -25.81 -52.18 5.26
CA PRO A 104 -26.61 -53.31 5.71
C PRO A 104 -26.99 -54.19 4.52
N GLN A 105 -26.73 -55.50 4.63
CA GLN A 105 -27.15 -56.48 3.63
C GLN A 105 -28.67 -56.65 3.68
N SER A 106 -29.41 -55.81 2.95
CA SER A 106 -30.85 -55.99 2.75
C SER A 106 -31.09 -56.84 1.49
N PRO A 107 -31.86 -57.94 1.58
CA PRO A 107 -32.11 -58.80 0.44
C PRO A 107 -33.28 -58.26 -0.41
N SER A 108 -33.08 -58.30 -1.73
CA SER A 108 -34.12 -58.53 -2.74
C SER A 108 -35.29 -57.52 -2.83
N ALA A 109 -35.12 -56.47 -3.63
CA ALA A 109 -36.22 -55.88 -4.41
C ALA A 109 -35.71 -55.02 -5.59
N GLY A 110 -35.97 -55.49 -6.83
CA GLY A 110 -36.07 -54.65 -8.04
C GLY A 110 -34.76 -54.23 -8.73
N MET A 111 -34.44 -54.87 -9.86
CA MET A 111 -33.23 -54.61 -10.66
C MET A 111 -33.13 -53.21 -11.30
N ASP A 112 -34.22 -52.43 -11.38
CA ASP A 112 -34.20 -51.13 -12.10
C ASP A 112 -33.81 -49.92 -11.23
N SER A 113 -33.70 -50.09 -9.90
CA SER A 113 -33.36 -49.00 -8.97
C SER A 113 -31.85 -48.89 -8.71
N GLN A 114 -31.10 -49.95 -9.02
CA GLN A 114 -29.68 -50.07 -8.69
C GLN A 114 -28.81 -49.17 -9.60
N GLU A 115 -29.14 -49.07 -10.90
CA GLU A 115 -28.39 -48.22 -11.84
C GLU A 115 -28.53 -46.72 -11.55
N ARG A 116 -29.70 -46.26 -11.09
CA ARG A 116 -29.91 -44.85 -10.71
C ARG A 116 -29.12 -44.50 -9.44
N SER A 117 -29.04 -45.41 -8.48
CA SER A 117 -28.28 -45.20 -7.24
C SER A 117 -26.77 -45.06 -7.49
N VAL A 118 -26.21 -45.88 -8.40
CA VAL A 118 -24.78 -45.85 -8.76
C VAL A 118 -24.43 -44.56 -9.49
N GLN A 119 -25.30 -44.05 -10.37
CA GLN A 119 -25.08 -42.78 -11.06
C GLN A 119 -25.15 -41.56 -10.11
N ILE A 120 -26.02 -41.59 -9.11
CA ILE A 120 -26.11 -40.51 -8.10
C ILE A 120 -24.88 -40.54 -7.18
N ALA A 121 -24.42 -41.73 -6.77
CA ALA A 121 -23.19 -41.88 -5.97
C ALA A 121 -21.93 -41.43 -6.74
N ALA A 122 -21.82 -41.79 -8.02
CA ALA A 122 -20.69 -41.38 -8.86
C ALA A 122 -20.63 -39.86 -9.05
N LYS A 123 -21.76 -39.21 -9.34
CA LYS A 123 -21.86 -37.75 -9.47
C LYS A 123 -21.61 -37.03 -8.14
N GLY A 124 -22.06 -37.61 -7.02
CA GLY A 124 -21.77 -37.10 -5.68
C GLY A 124 -20.27 -37.14 -5.33
N SER A 125 -19.55 -38.19 -5.73
CA SER A 125 -18.12 -38.33 -5.45
C SER A 125 -17.26 -37.29 -6.18
N VAL A 126 -17.58 -36.99 -7.44
CA VAL A 126 -16.84 -35.99 -8.23
C VAL A 126 -17.05 -34.59 -7.66
N ALA A 127 -18.29 -34.24 -7.33
CA ALA A 127 -18.60 -32.95 -6.70
C ALA A 127 -17.94 -32.80 -5.32
N PHE A 128 -17.86 -33.89 -4.54
CA PHE A 128 -17.16 -33.90 -3.26
C PHE A 128 -15.65 -33.72 -3.41
N LEU A 129 -15.01 -34.42 -4.36
CA LEU A 129 -13.59 -34.28 -4.66
C LEU A 129 -13.24 -32.88 -5.15
N GLU A 130 -14.07 -32.29 -6.00
CA GLU A 130 -13.89 -30.92 -6.49
C GLU A 130 -14.03 -29.90 -5.35
N LYS A 131 -15.03 -30.08 -4.47
CA LYS A 131 -15.18 -29.26 -3.25
C LYS A 131 -13.98 -29.40 -2.31
N ALA A 132 -13.46 -30.61 -2.13
CA ALA A 132 -12.26 -30.86 -1.31
C ALA A 132 -11.02 -30.17 -1.89
N ARG A 133 -10.83 -30.23 -3.22
CA ARG A 133 -9.77 -29.50 -3.93
C ARG A 133 -9.89 -27.99 -3.74
N GLN A 134 -11.09 -27.43 -3.91
CA GLN A 134 -11.34 -25.99 -3.68
C GLN A 134 -11.04 -25.58 -2.24
N MET A 135 -11.43 -26.39 -1.25
CA MET A 135 -11.14 -26.12 0.17
C MET A 135 -9.64 -26.11 0.46
N ARG A 136 -8.87 -27.05 -0.12
CA ARG A 136 -7.40 -27.07 0.00
C ARG A 136 -6.75 -25.87 -0.66
N PHE A 137 -7.22 -25.50 -1.87
CA PHE A 137 -6.75 -24.30 -2.55
C PHE A 137 -6.98 -23.05 -1.70
N ARG A 138 -8.19 -22.88 -1.15
CA ARG A 138 -8.53 -21.78 -0.23
C ARG A 138 -7.67 -21.79 1.03
N ALA A 139 -7.41 -22.96 1.62
CA ALA A 139 -6.53 -23.08 2.79
C ALA A 139 -5.08 -22.68 2.45
N SER A 140 -4.56 -23.09 1.29
CA SER A 140 -3.23 -22.71 0.82
C SER A 140 -3.11 -21.20 0.55
N GLU A 141 -4.14 -20.59 -0.05
CA GLU A 141 -4.20 -19.15 -0.26
C GLU A 141 -4.31 -18.37 1.05
N ALA A 142 -5.13 -18.86 1.99
CA ALA A 142 -5.24 -18.26 3.33
C ALA A 142 -3.88 -18.28 4.04
N GLY A 143 -3.12 -19.38 3.94
CA GLY A 143 -1.76 -19.48 4.44
C GLY A 143 -0.79 -18.48 3.80
N LYS A 144 -0.87 -18.26 2.48
CA LYS A 144 -0.08 -17.22 1.78
C LYS A 144 -0.46 -15.82 2.25
N LYS A 145 -1.76 -15.51 2.35
CA LYS A 145 -2.28 -14.22 2.83
C LYS A 145 -1.86 -13.94 4.28
N LEU A 146 -1.87 -14.95 5.15
CA LEU A 146 -1.38 -14.85 6.53
C LEU A 146 0.12 -14.56 6.58
N LYS A 147 0.93 -15.25 5.77
CA LYS A 147 2.36 -14.96 5.64
C LYS A 147 2.58 -13.53 5.15
N ASP A 148 1.89 -13.10 4.10
CA ASP A 148 2.02 -11.74 3.56
C ASP A 148 1.57 -10.68 4.58
N HIS A 149 0.54 -10.97 5.37
CA HIS A 149 0.10 -10.12 6.46
C HIS A 149 1.17 -10.00 7.57
N ALA A 150 1.81 -11.12 7.97
CA ALA A 150 2.93 -11.10 8.91
C ALA A 150 4.12 -10.29 8.37
N LYS A 151 4.46 -10.46 7.08
CA LYS A 151 5.50 -9.65 6.41
C LYS A 151 5.15 -8.16 6.40
N ARG A 152 3.90 -7.81 6.08
CA ARG A 152 3.43 -6.40 6.10
C ARG A 152 3.48 -5.81 7.50
N ARG A 153 3.04 -6.54 8.53
CA ARG A 153 3.11 -6.10 9.93
C ARG A 153 4.54 -5.87 10.39
N LEU A 154 5.44 -6.80 10.09
CA LEU A 154 6.86 -6.66 10.40
C LEU A 154 7.47 -5.44 9.69
N ARG A 155 7.12 -5.22 8.41
CA ARG A 155 7.57 -4.03 7.68
C ARG A 155 7.11 -2.74 8.36
N ILE A 156 5.85 -2.64 8.75
CA ILE A 156 5.32 -1.48 9.48
C ILE A 156 6.09 -1.28 10.79
N LYS A 157 6.32 -2.35 11.55
CA LYS A 157 7.09 -2.32 12.80
C LYS A 157 8.52 -1.79 12.59
N ILE A 158 9.22 -2.25 11.55
CA ILE A 158 10.56 -1.76 11.21
C ILE A 158 10.53 -0.28 10.82
N THR A 159 9.54 0.15 10.03
CA THR A 159 9.33 1.57 9.70
C THR A 159 9.11 2.42 10.95
N ASP A 160 8.30 1.95 11.89
CA ASP A 160 8.00 2.67 13.12
C ASP A 160 9.24 2.78 14.02
N ILE A 161 10.07 1.72 14.09
CA ILE A 161 11.38 1.75 14.77
C ILE A 161 12.28 2.80 14.13
N PHE A 162 12.37 2.87 12.80
CA PHE A 162 13.17 3.91 12.13
C PHE A 162 12.66 5.32 12.41
N LYS A 163 11.34 5.54 12.37
CA LYS A 163 10.76 6.84 12.71
C LYS A 163 11.09 7.24 14.15
N GLU A 164 11.01 6.30 15.09
CA GLU A 164 11.33 6.55 16.49
C GLU A 164 12.82 6.84 16.68
N VAL A 165 13.72 6.08 16.05
CA VAL A 165 15.16 6.35 16.13
C VAL A 165 15.50 7.70 15.52
N SER A 166 14.92 8.06 14.37
CA SER A 166 15.08 9.39 13.76
C SER A 166 14.55 10.51 14.64
N ARG A 167 13.40 10.31 15.31
CA ARG A 167 12.84 11.27 16.28
C ARG A 167 13.78 11.48 17.46
N ARG A 168 14.32 10.40 18.04
CA ARG A 168 15.31 10.45 19.12
C ARG A 168 16.60 11.14 18.67
N GLN A 169 17.07 10.85 17.47
CA GLN A 169 18.27 11.48 16.90
C GLN A 169 18.06 12.99 16.69
N SER A 170 16.90 13.41 16.19
CA SER A 170 16.55 14.83 16.05
C SER A 170 16.44 15.53 17.41
N LEU A 171 15.81 14.89 18.40
CA LEU A 171 15.74 15.40 19.76
C LEU A 171 17.14 15.59 20.36
N ARG A 172 18.04 14.60 20.18
CA ARG A 172 19.44 14.69 20.61
C ARG A 172 20.16 15.87 19.95
N GLN A 173 20.08 16.01 18.63
CA GLN A 173 20.71 17.13 17.92
C GLN A 173 20.17 18.48 18.41
N ASN A 174 18.89 18.57 18.73
CA ASN A 174 18.30 19.80 19.28
C ASN A 174 18.81 20.06 20.71
N GLN A 175 18.87 19.05 21.57
CA GLN A 175 19.45 19.17 22.92
C GLN A 175 20.92 19.58 22.86
N GLU A 176 21.69 18.99 21.95
CA GLU A 176 23.11 19.32 21.75
C GLU A 176 23.30 20.74 21.22
N ARG A 177 22.45 21.21 20.28
CA ARG A 177 22.45 22.60 19.83
C ARG A 177 22.14 23.57 20.97
N VAL A 178 21.14 23.26 21.80
CA VAL A 178 20.80 24.07 22.98
C VAL A 178 21.93 24.08 23.99
N ARG A 179 22.58 22.94 24.22
CA ARG A 179 23.74 22.82 25.09
C ARG A 179 24.92 23.64 24.58
N LYS A 180 25.32 23.47 23.31
CA LYS A 180 26.39 24.25 22.67
C LYS A 180 26.11 25.75 22.73
N PHE A 181 24.85 26.16 22.53
CA PHE A 181 24.45 27.55 22.68
C PHE A 181 24.63 28.06 24.12
N ARG A 182 24.27 27.25 25.14
CA ARG A 182 24.52 27.59 26.56
C ARG A 182 26.00 27.65 26.89
N GLU A 183 26.80 26.70 26.39
CA GLU A 183 28.25 26.69 26.55
C GLU A 183 28.89 27.94 25.92
N GLN A 184 28.48 28.32 24.70
CA GLN A 184 28.93 29.56 24.04
C GLN A 184 28.50 30.83 24.79
N LEU A 185 27.29 30.87 25.34
CA LEU A 185 26.85 31.99 26.17
C LEU A 185 27.68 32.09 27.45
N HIS A 186 27.95 30.94 28.09
CA HIS A 186 28.79 30.88 29.28
C HIS A 186 30.23 31.33 28.99
N GLU A 187 30.83 30.89 27.88
CA GLU A 187 32.16 31.35 27.43
C GLU A 187 32.21 32.87 27.21
N ARG A 188 31.09 33.50 26.85
CA ARG A 188 30.95 34.95 26.72
C ARG A 188 30.66 35.66 28.05
N GLY A 189 30.64 34.94 29.18
CA GLY A 189 30.36 35.48 30.51
C GLY A 189 28.86 35.73 30.77
N HIS A 190 27.97 35.13 29.97
CA HIS A 190 26.52 35.27 30.13
C HIS A 190 25.87 33.94 30.51
N GLY A 191 25.44 33.85 31.78
CA GLY A 191 24.60 32.75 32.28
C GLY A 191 25.33 31.70 33.12
N PRO A 192 24.59 30.79 33.77
CA PRO A 192 25.14 29.75 34.63
C PRO A 192 25.85 28.64 33.83
N ASN A 193 26.85 28.01 34.46
CA ASN A 193 27.61 26.90 33.92
C ASN A 193 26.70 25.73 33.50
N ALA A 194 26.88 25.23 32.27
CA ALA A 194 26.05 24.16 31.68
C ALA A 194 26.17 22.79 32.37
N SER A 195 27.07 22.62 33.35
CA SER A 195 27.38 21.30 33.93
C SER A 195 26.40 20.81 35.01
N THR A 196 25.59 21.68 35.60
CA THR A 196 24.70 21.32 36.71
C THR A 196 23.32 20.92 36.22
N GLY A 197 23.15 19.67 35.78
CA GLY A 197 21.84 19.01 35.81
C GLY A 197 21.43 18.13 34.62
N GLU A 198 22.27 17.89 33.61
CA GLU A 198 21.89 17.03 32.48
C GLU A 198 22.42 15.60 32.69
N ALA A 199 21.50 14.62 32.58
CA ALA A 199 21.73 13.20 32.79
C ALA A 199 22.96 12.70 32.01
N ASP A 200 23.77 11.87 32.68
CA ASP A 200 25.02 11.32 32.16
C ASP A 200 24.91 10.86 30.71
N PHE A 201 25.93 11.18 29.93
CA PHE A 201 26.10 10.83 28.51
C PHE A 201 25.80 9.35 28.19
N PHE A 202 26.01 8.49 29.18
CA PHE A 202 25.72 7.06 29.15
C PHE A 202 24.21 6.74 29.17
N ALA A 203 23.40 7.48 29.94
CA ALA A 203 21.95 7.29 30.04
C ALA A 203 21.19 7.71 28.77
N LEU A 204 21.79 8.59 27.95
CA LEU A 204 21.21 9.10 26.71
C LEU A 204 21.73 8.41 25.45
N GLY A 205 22.68 7.46 25.55
CA GLY A 205 23.27 6.74 24.41
C GLY A 205 24.01 7.66 23.44
N ILE A 206 24.79 8.59 24.00
CA ILE A 206 25.54 9.63 23.27
C ILE A 206 26.95 9.09 23.00
N GLY A 207 27.15 8.57 21.79
CA GLY A 207 28.46 8.57 21.14
C GLY A 207 28.33 9.45 19.90
N MET A 208 29.07 10.56 19.84
CA MET A 208 29.25 11.25 18.57
C MET A 208 30.08 10.33 17.70
N ALA A 209 29.44 9.65 16.75
CA ALA A 209 30.15 9.09 15.62
C ALA A 209 30.69 10.30 14.85
N SER A 210 32.01 10.50 14.90
CA SER A 210 32.66 11.24 13.81
C SER A 210 32.40 10.44 12.52
N ASP A 211 32.46 11.09 11.35
CA ASP A 211 32.31 10.46 10.03
C ASP A 211 33.42 9.42 9.70
N SER A 212 34.10 8.87 10.72
CA SER A 212 35.03 7.76 10.65
C SER A 212 34.29 6.47 10.30
N TYR A 213 34.85 5.72 9.35
CA TYR A 213 34.29 4.59 8.60
C TYR A 213 33.86 3.33 9.40
N GLU A 214 33.84 3.36 10.73
CA GLU A 214 33.54 2.21 11.60
C GLU A 214 32.12 2.32 12.19
N ASP A 215 31.12 2.23 11.32
CA ASP A 215 29.70 2.56 11.59
C ASP A 215 28.84 1.34 11.96
N ASP A 216 29.44 0.38 12.67
CA ASP A 216 28.78 -0.90 12.95
C ASP A 216 27.89 -0.89 14.20
N ALA A 217 28.08 0.07 15.12
CA ALA A 217 27.32 0.20 16.37
C ALA A 217 26.16 1.22 16.30
N THR A 218 25.49 1.36 15.15
CA THR A 218 24.40 2.35 15.05
C THR A 218 23.26 2.05 16.02
N PRO A 219 22.70 3.06 16.71
CA PRO A 219 21.52 2.91 17.58
C PRO A 219 20.34 2.24 16.87
N ARG A 220 20.24 2.42 15.55
CA ARG A 220 19.24 1.77 14.68
C ARG A 220 19.34 0.24 14.73
N ARG A 221 20.55 -0.32 14.59
CA ARG A 221 20.78 -1.77 14.62
C ARG A 221 20.40 -2.37 15.97
N ARG A 222 20.79 -1.71 17.06
CA ARG A 222 20.46 -2.13 18.43
C ARG A 222 18.96 -2.12 18.69
N CYS A 223 18.28 -1.01 18.41
CA CYS A 223 16.82 -0.93 18.60
C CYS A 223 16.06 -1.96 17.76
N LEU A 224 16.52 -2.26 16.53
CA LEU A 224 15.94 -3.31 15.72
C LEU A 224 16.11 -4.69 16.38
N LEU A 225 17.32 -5.05 16.82
CA LEU A 225 17.56 -6.34 17.47
C LEU A 225 16.80 -6.50 18.80
N GLU A 226 16.64 -5.43 19.57
CA GLU A 226 15.86 -5.44 20.82
C GLU A 226 14.36 -5.61 20.58
N SER A 227 13.86 -5.05 19.47
CA SER A 227 12.42 -5.00 19.21
C SER A 227 11.89 -6.21 18.44
N LEU A 228 12.74 -6.89 17.67
CA LEU A 228 12.36 -8.00 16.79
C LEU A 228 12.31 -9.32 17.57
N SER A 229 11.23 -10.09 17.40
CA SER A 229 11.20 -11.48 17.87
C SER A 229 12.15 -12.36 17.04
N LEU A 230 12.50 -13.55 17.53
CA LEU A 230 13.34 -14.49 16.77
C LEU A 230 12.71 -14.88 15.43
N GLU A 231 11.38 -15.06 15.38
CA GLU A 231 10.66 -15.37 14.14
C GLU A 231 10.70 -14.18 13.16
N GLU A 232 10.52 -12.96 13.66
CA GLU A 232 10.64 -11.75 12.85
C GLU A 232 12.06 -11.56 12.33
N LEU A 233 13.07 -11.80 13.16
CA LEU A 233 14.47 -11.75 12.76
C LEU A 233 14.78 -12.83 11.70
N ALA A 234 14.17 -14.01 11.78
CA ALA A 234 14.31 -15.03 10.73
C ALA A 234 13.73 -14.56 9.39
N MET A 235 12.59 -13.85 9.42
CA MET A 235 12.02 -13.22 8.23
C MET A 235 12.94 -12.14 7.66
N VAL A 236 13.48 -11.26 8.51
CA VAL A 236 14.45 -10.23 8.08
C VAL A 236 15.71 -10.87 7.49
N ARG A 237 16.26 -11.89 8.12
CA ARG A 237 17.44 -12.64 7.63
C ARG A 237 17.22 -13.26 6.25
N ALA A 238 16.00 -13.73 5.97
CA ALA A 238 15.67 -14.34 4.69
C ALA A 238 15.63 -13.32 3.53
N ASN A 239 15.23 -12.08 3.80
CA ASN A 239 15.17 -11.03 2.79
C ASN A 239 15.31 -9.62 3.41
N PRO A 240 16.52 -9.21 3.85
CA PRO A 240 16.70 -7.98 4.63
C PRO A 240 16.37 -6.74 3.79
N ARG A 241 16.71 -6.81 2.50
CA ARG A 241 16.42 -5.75 1.52
C ARG A 241 14.93 -5.46 1.42
N TRP A 242 14.05 -6.46 1.34
CA TRP A 242 12.61 -6.23 1.24
C TRP A 242 12.02 -5.45 2.44
N TYR A 243 12.52 -5.69 3.65
CA TYR A 243 12.02 -5.02 4.86
C TYR A 243 12.64 -3.64 5.09
N ILE A 244 13.95 -3.49 4.86
CA ILE A 244 14.71 -2.26 5.14
C ILE A 244 14.61 -1.28 3.98
N GLU A 245 14.58 -1.77 2.74
CA GLU A 245 14.40 -0.91 1.57
C GLU A 245 12.99 -0.30 1.63
N ALA A 246 11.98 -1.15 1.74
CA ALA A 246 10.62 -0.67 1.59
C ALA A 246 10.07 0.14 2.80
N SER A 247 10.80 0.23 3.92
CA SER A 247 10.40 1.00 5.11
C SER A 247 10.81 2.47 5.08
N LEU A 248 11.73 2.85 4.19
CA LEU A 248 12.24 4.21 4.06
C LEU A 248 11.62 4.84 2.81
N GLN A 249 10.90 5.96 2.99
CA GLN A 249 10.33 6.68 1.85
C GLN A 249 11.45 7.27 0.99
N PRO A 250 11.32 7.24 -0.35
CA PRO A 250 12.33 7.72 -1.29
C PRO A 250 12.51 9.25 -1.28
N ASP A 251 11.74 9.98 -0.48
CA ASP A 251 11.63 11.44 -0.58
C ASP A 251 12.86 12.20 -0.01
N SER A 252 13.86 11.50 0.56
CA SER A 252 15.14 12.10 0.95
C SER A 252 16.22 11.78 -0.08
N GLU A 253 16.56 12.74 -0.95
CA GLU A 253 17.65 12.63 -1.93
C GLU A 253 19.07 12.71 -1.31
N ASP A 254 19.19 12.61 0.02
CA ASP A 254 20.49 12.59 0.69
C ASP A 254 21.22 11.27 0.38
N GLU A 255 22.28 11.34 -0.44
CA GLU A 255 23.18 10.22 -0.78
C GLU A 255 23.72 9.49 0.48
N ASN A 256 23.98 10.24 1.56
CA ASN A 256 24.39 9.67 2.86
C ASN A 256 23.33 8.75 3.46
N PHE A 257 22.06 8.95 3.14
CA PHE A 257 20.96 8.11 3.60
C PHE A 257 20.97 6.75 2.91
N HIS A 258 21.32 6.71 1.62
CA HIS A 258 21.45 5.48 0.86
C HIS A 258 22.59 4.60 1.38
N GLY A 259 23.78 5.18 1.64
CA GLY A 259 24.91 4.44 2.20
C GLY A 259 24.61 3.81 3.57
N ASN A 260 23.96 4.56 4.46
CA ASN A 260 23.56 4.04 5.78
C ASN A 260 22.54 2.89 5.69
N ARG A 261 21.70 2.89 4.66
CA ARG A 261 20.70 1.84 4.42
C ARG A 261 21.33 0.56 3.89
N GLU A 262 22.30 0.67 2.98
CA GLU A 262 23.03 -0.49 2.46
C GLU A 262 23.83 -1.18 3.56
N ARG A 263 24.56 -0.41 4.39
CA ARG A 263 25.26 -0.94 5.57
C ARG A 263 24.33 -1.69 6.52
N LEU A 264 23.09 -1.19 6.69
CA LEU A 264 22.09 -1.84 7.53
C LEU A 264 21.57 -3.14 6.90
N ILE A 265 21.36 -3.17 5.58
CA ILE A 265 20.98 -4.39 4.85
C ILE A 265 22.10 -5.42 4.96
N ASP A 266 23.35 -5.01 4.80
CA ASP A 266 24.52 -5.88 4.91
C ASP A 266 24.69 -6.46 6.31
N PHE A 267 24.45 -5.65 7.34
CA PHE A 267 24.47 -6.11 8.73
C PHE A 267 23.50 -7.26 8.99
N PHE A 268 22.26 -7.17 8.46
CA PHE A 268 21.26 -8.23 8.60
C PHE A 268 21.38 -9.34 7.55
N THR A 269 22.26 -9.19 6.56
CA THR A 269 22.51 -10.21 5.54
C THR A 269 23.44 -11.28 6.13
N PRO A 270 22.98 -12.55 6.26
CA PRO A 270 23.81 -13.60 6.82
C PRO A 270 25.01 -13.86 5.92
N ALA A 271 26.20 -13.90 6.52
CA ALA A 271 27.40 -14.32 5.81
C ALA A 271 27.20 -15.72 5.22
N ARG A 272 27.93 -16.08 4.15
CA ARG A 272 27.77 -17.39 3.48
C ARG A 272 27.88 -18.57 4.46
N LYS A 273 28.81 -18.48 5.42
CA LYS A 273 29.01 -19.46 6.51
C LYS A 273 27.86 -19.51 7.52
N ASP A 274 27.10 -18.43 7.66
CA ASP A 274 26.02 -18.29 8.64
C ASP A 274 24.67 -18.73 8.09
N ARG A 275 24.53 -19.08 6.80
CA ARG A 275 23.23 -19.41 6.18
C ARG A 275 22.51 -20.61 6.82
N HIS A 276 23.26 -21.56 7.37
CA HIS A 276 22.71 -22.78 7.99
C HIS A 276 22.66 -22.73 9.52
N VAL A 277 23.12 -21.63 10.13
CA VAL A 277 23.13 -21.46 11.58
C VAL A 277 21.70 -21.23 12.09
N SER A 278 21.36 -21.77 13.27
CA SER A 278 20.08 -21.52 13.92
C SER A 278 19.84 -20.02 14.12
N ILE A 279 18.58 -19.60 14.18
CA ILE A 279 18.27 -18.17 14.32
C ILE A 279 18.79 -17.58 15.65
N GLU A 280 18.84 -18.38 16.71
CA GLU A 280 19.36 -17.99 18.03
C GLU A 280 20.87 -17.74 17.99
N CYS A 281 21.64 -18.64 17.38
CA CYS A 281 23.08 -18.41 17.25
C CYS A 281 23.38 -17.25 16.29
N TYR A 282 22.54 -17.05 15.26
CA TYR A 282 22.63 -15.87 14.41
C TYR A 282 22.38 -14.57 15.17
N SER A 283 21.33 -14.50 16.01
CA SER A 283 21.03 -13.31 16.80
C SER A 283 22.14 -13.00 17.80
N GLN A 284 22.69 -14.02 18.48
CA GLN A 284 23.84 -13.88 19.36
C GLN A 284 25.08 -13.34 18.64
N ARG A 285 25.35 -13.79 17.40
CA ARG A 285 26.45 -13.24 16.57
C ARG A 285 26.22 -11.78 16.20
N LEU A 286 24.99 -11.39 15.89
CA LEU A 286 24.67 -9.98 15.62
C LEU A 286 24.86 -9.12 16.87
N TRP A 287 24.45 -9.61 18.04
CA TRP A 287 24.69 -8.94 19.32
C TRP A 287 26.18 -8.81 19.65
N ALA A 288 26.96 -9.88 19.43
CA ALA A 288 28.41 -9.84 19.62
C ALA A 288 29.10 -8.84 18.68
N ARG A 289 28.64 -8.74 17.42
CA ARG A 289 29.13 -7.71 16.47
C ARG A 289 28.81 -6.30 16.96
N LEU A 290 27.60 -6.04 17.48
CA LEU A 290 27.26 -4.74 18.04
C LEU A 290 28.09 -4.40 19.28
N ALA A 291 28.32 -5.38 20.16
CA ALA A 291 29.15 -5.20 21.34
C ALA A 291 30.59 -4.84 20.96
N ALA A 292 31.20 -5.61 20.06
CA ALA A 292 32.55 -5.35 19.56
C ALA A 292 32.66 -3.97 18.87
N ALA A 293 31.67 -3.59 18.06
CA ALA A 293 31.64 -2.27 17.43
C ALA A 293 31.48 -1.14 18.47
N SER A 294 30.71 -1.34 19.54
CA SER A 294 30.58 -0.34 20.61
C SER A 294 31.86 -0.19 21.43
N GLU A 295 32.59 -1.29 21.67
CA GLU A 295 33.89 -1.27 22.36
C GLU A 295 34.94 -0.51 21.54
N ALA A 296 34.99 -0.75 20.22
CA ALA A 296 35.90 -0.03 19.31
C ALA A 296 35.65 1.49 19.30
N ILE A 297 34.38 1.91 19.32
CA ILE A 297 34.02 3.34 19.41
C ILE A 297 34.47 3.92 20.74
N GLN A 298 34.26 3.20 21.85
CA GLN A 298 34.65 3.67 23.18
C GLN A 298 36.18 3.81 23.29
N GLU A 299 36.95 2.86 22.76
CA GLU A 299 38.41 2.92 22.70
C GLU A 299 38.91 4.11 21.86
N SER A 300 38.25 4.42 20.74
CA SER A 300 38.57 5.62 19.94
C SER A 300 38.26 6.95 20.67
N GLN A 301 37.23 6.99 21.52
CA GLN A 301 36.90 8.18 22.31
C GLN A 301 37.88 8.38 23.47
N ASP A 302 38.30 7.31 24.12
CA ASP A 302 39.27 7.37 25.22
C ASP A 302 40.66 7.81 24.72
N THR A 303 41.06 7.39 23.51
CA THR A 303 42.28 7.87 22.84
C THR A 303 42.19 9.35 22.43
N ALA A 304 41.07 9.80 21.87
CA ALA A 304 40.88 11.22 21.53
C ALA A 304 40.88 12.14 22.78
N ASN A 305 40.27 11.69 23.87
CA ASN A 305 40.24 12.44 25.12
C ASN A 305 41.62 12.52 25.79
N THR A 306 42.44 11.47 25.69
CA THR A 306 43.81 11.49 26.24
C THR A 306 44.73 12.45 25.46
N GLU A 307 44.61 12.54 24.13
CA GLU A 307 45.36 13.53 23.33
C GLU A 307 44.94 14.98 23.61
N SER A 308 43.64 15.24 23.75
CA SER A 308 43.12 16.58 24.09
C SER A 308 43.58 17.03 25.49
N ARG A 309 43.64 16.09 26.44
CA ARG A 309 44.16 16.33 27.79
C ARG A 309 45.66 16.64 27.79
N PHE A 310 46.44 16.01 26.91
CA PHE A 310 47.87 16.32 26.73
C PHE A 310 48.11 17.70 26.12
N ARG A 311 47.28 18.16 25.17
CA ARG A 311 47.40 19.53 24.62
C ARG A 311 47.03 20.63 25.62
N SER A 312 46.12 20.36 26.56
CA SER A 312 45.73 21.34 27.58
C SER A 312 46.79 21.54 28.67
N LEU A 313 47.72 20.59 28.85
CA LEU A 313 48.81 20.69 29.83
C LEU A 313 50.02 21.51 29.35
N LEU A 314 50.10 21.87 28.06
CA LEU A 314 51.22 22.64 27.47
C LEU A 314 50.84 24.08 27.08
N GLY A 315 49.65 24.57 27.47
CA GLY A 315 49.27 25.97 27.28
C GLY A 315 50.10 26.93 28.16
N PRO A 316 50.42 28.15 27.69
CA PRO A 316 51.24 29.11 28.45
C PRO A 316 50.52 29.52 29.74
N ARG A 317 51.19 29.32 30.87
CA ARG A 317 50.80 29.86 32.18
C ARG A 317 50.67 31.39 32.09
N GLY A 318 49.44 31.89 31.97
CA GLY A 318 49.10 33.26 32.32
C GLY A 318 49.11 33.45 33.84
N PRO A 319 49.82 34.45 34.39
CA PRO A 319 49.76 34.78 35.80
C PRO A 319 48.53 35.66 36.04
N GLY A 320 47.47 35.09 36.61
CA GLY A 320 46.20 35.79 36.77
C GLY A 320 45.43 35.31 38.00
N LEU A 321 45.76 35.95 39.11
CA LEU A 321 45.07 35.94 40.40
C LEU A 321 43.54 36.08 40.27
N SER A 322 42.76 35.25 40.97
CA SER A 322 41.48 35.66 41.61
C SER A 322 40.89 34.52 42.47
N PRO A 323 40.35 34.82 43.67
CA PRO A 323 39.97 33.82 44.67
C PRO A 323 38.52 33.33 44.57
N GLN A 324 38.29 32.16 45.17
CA GLN A 324 37.05 31.40 45.30
C GLN A 324 35.88 32.20 45.93
N PRO A 325 34.62 31.93 45.53
CA PRO A 325 33.47 32.21 46.37
C PRO A 325 33.12 30.99 47.23
N SER A 326 33.11 31.24 48.54
CA SER A 326 32.77 30.31 49.60
C SER A 326 31.32 29.83 49.50
N THR A 327 31.14 28.51 49.48
CA THR A 327 29.86 27.83 49.68
C THR A 327 29.38 28.07 51.11
N MET A 328 28.27 28.80 51.27
CA MET A 328 27.52 28.84 52.52
C MET A 328 26.79 27.49 52.69
N GLN A 329 27.45 26.56 53.38
CA GLN A 329 26.79 25.36 53.89
C GLN A 329 25.95 25.72 55.12
N SER A 330 24.67 25.38 54.99
CA SER A 330 23.65 25.27 56.01
C SER A 330 24.20 24.66 57.31
N VAL A 331 24.12 25.44 58.39
CA VAL A 331 24.37 25.01 59.76
C VAL A 331 23.10 24.33 60.26
N SER A 332 23.11 23.00 60.31
CA SER A 332 22.04 22.20 60.91
C SER A 332 22.33 22.01 62.40
N ASP A 333 21.40 22.52 63.21
CA ASP A 333 20.98 22.08 64.55
C ASP A 333 21.89 21.11 65.32
N LYS A 334 22.64 21.66 66.28
CA LYS A 334 23.11 20.96 67.49
C LYS A 334 23.37 21.96 68.63
N GLN A 335 22.40 22.13 69.53
CA GLN A 335 22.56 22.49 70.96
C GLN A 335 21.26 22.00 71.63
N ASP A 336 21.18 20.93 72.43
CA ASP A 336 21.99 20.54 73.58
C ASP A 336 22.38 21.73 74.47
N SER A 337 21.47 22.09 75.38
CA SER A 337 21.85 22.65 76.69
C SER A 337 20.71 22.49 77.69
N GLN A 338 20.56 21.27 78.21
CA GLN A 338 20.17 21.08 79.62
C GLN A 338 21.20 21.80 80.48
N MET A 339 20.80 22.77 81.31
CA MET A 339 21.67 23.27 82.38
C MET A 339 20.94 24.21 83.35
N PHE A 340 21.09 23.88 84.64
CA PHE A 340 20.90 24.67 85.88
C PHE A 340 19.46 25.03 86.33
N SER A 341 18.88 24.28 87.30
CA SER A 341 19.13 24.33 88.76
C SER A 341 18.66 25.65 89.39
N SER A 342 17.51 25.67 90.06
CA SER A 342 17.37 25.32 91.49
C SER A 342 18.28 26.14 92.40
N LEU A 343 17.82 27.35 92.77
CA LEU A 343 18.25 28.00 94.00
C LEU A 343 16.99 28.43 94.78
N SER A 344 16.53 27.46 95.57
CA SER A 344 15.69 27.68 96.74
C SER A 344 16.50 28.51 97.73
N VAL A 345 16.18 29.80 97.85
CA VAL A 345 16.83 30.69 98.81
C VAL A 345 16.24 30.39 100.18
N GLY A 346 17.08 29.85 101.05
CA GLY A 346 16.76 29.37 102.38
C GLY A 346 16.11 30.43 103.26
N SER A 347 15.04 30.01 103.92
CA SER A 347 14.41 30.63 105.07
C SER A 347 15.42 30.76 106.23
N LEU A 348 15.80 31.99 106.57
CA LEU A 348 16.44 32.30 107.84
C LEU A 348 15.40 32.27 108.97
N PRO A 349 15.71 31.67 110.14
CA PRO A 349 14.78 31.58 111.26
C PRO A 349 14.57 32.94 111.92
N ARG A 350 13.30 33.22 112.22
CA ARG A 350 12.80 34.36 112.98
C ARG A 350 13.48 34.42 114.35
N ARG A 351 14.05 35.58 114.67
CA ARG A 351 14.43 35.98 116.04
C ARG A 351 13.20 36.54 116.76
N ASP A 352 13.08 36.19 118.03
CA ASP A 352 11.98 36.56 118.91
C ASP A 352 11.84 38.08 119.10
N PRO A 353 10.59 38.60 119.25
CA PRO A 353 10.34 40.02 119.41
C PRO A 353 10.78 40.47 120.81
N ILE A 354 11.74 41.39 120.86
CA ILE A 354 12.14 42.08 122.08
C ILE A 354 10.97 42.95 122.54
N ARG A 355 10.50 42.62 123.74
CA ARG A 355 9.77 43.41 124.75
C ARG A 355 9.30 44.82 124.34
N ALA A 356 8.01 45.05 124.56
CA ALA A 356 7.33 46.34 124.53
C ALA A 356 8.05 47.38 125.41
N ASP A 357 8.91 48.18 124.78
CA ASP A 357 9.36 49.45 125.33
C ASP A 357 8.19 50.42 125.31
N GLN A 358 7.84 50.89 126.50
CA GLN A 358 6.78 51.85 126.73
C GLN A 358 6.99 53.10 125.87
N SER A 359 5.87 53.60 125.35
CA SER A 359 5.75 54.81 124.53
C SER A 359 6.39 56.01 125.23
N SER A 360 7.69 56.22 124.99
CA SER A 360 8.32 57.49 125.30
C SER A 360 7.89 58.51 124.24
N PRO A 361 7.55 59.76 124.60
CA PRO A 361 7.14 60.80 123.64
C PRO A 361 8.18 61.04 122.53
N THR A 362 9.44 60.69 122.79
CA THR A 362 10.55 60.75 121.84
C THR A 362 10.48 59.63 120.81
N MET A 363 10.15 58.40 121.24
CA MET A 363 9.93 57.28 120.32
C MET A 363 8.71 57.53 119.46
N GLU A 364 7.61 58.08 120.00
CA GLU A 364 6.41 58.36 119.21
C GLU A 364 6.65 59.32 118.04
N LYS A 365 7.48 60.36 118.24
CA LYS A 365 7.94 61.23 117.14
C LYS A 365 8.83 60.49 116.12
N VAL A 366 9.62 59.52 116.57
CA VAL A 366 10.41 58.65 115.70
C VAL A 366 9.50 57.71 114.91
N TRP A 367 8.51 57.08 115.55
CA TRP A 367 7.47 56.28 114.90
C TRP A 367 6.65 57.10 113.91
N GLU A 368 6.33 58.36 114.21
CA GLU A 368 5.63 59.24 113.28
C GLU A 368 6.51 59.60 112.07
N ARG A 369 7.81 59.86 112.27
CA ARG A 369 8.76 60.00 111.16
C ARG A 369 8.89 58.73 110.34
N TYR A 370 8.92 57.55 110.98
CA TYR A 370 8.93 56.26 110.30
C TYR A 370 7.62 56.03 109.55
N ARG A 371 6.45 56.27 110.13
CA ARG A 371 5.15 56.16 109.44
C ARG A 371 5.05 57.12 108.26
N ARG A 372 5.55 58.35 108.38
CA ARG A 372 5.59 59.30 107.25
C ARG A 372 6.59 58.87 106.18
N LYS A 373 7.70 58.24 106.56
CA LYS A 373 8.68 57.69 105.62
C LYS A 373 8.12 56.43 104.94
N GLU A 374 7.55 55.49 105.68
CA GLU A 374 6.86 54.30 105.20
C GLU A 374 5.67 54.66 104.32
N ALA A 375 4.88 55.69 104.64
CA ALA A 375 3.81 56.17 103.78
C ALA A 375 4.35 56.74 102.45
N ARG A 376 5.47 57.48 102.48
CA ARG A 376 6.15 57.94 101.26
C ARG A 376 6.78 56.80 100.46
N ASP A 377 7.38 55.83 101.14
CA ASP A 377 7.99 54.66 100.51
C ASP A 377 6.91 53.74 99.91
N ALA A 378 5.77 53.56 100.60
CA ALA A 378 4.59 52.86 100.11
C ALA A 378 3.99 53.56 98.89
N GLN A 379 3.82 54.89 98.95
CA GLN A 379 3.37 55.68 97.79
C GLN A 379 4.34 55.55 96.61
N MET A 380 5.65 55.59 96.85
CA MET A 380 6.66 55.38 95.80
C MET A 380 6.58 53.97 95.19
N LEU A 381 6.31 52.95 96.01
CA LEU A 381 6.13 51.58 95.54
C LEU A 381 4.84 51.40 94.75
N GLU A 382 3.74 52.01 95.17
CA GLU A 382 2.47 52.04 94.44
C GLU A 382 2.63 52.78 93.11
N ASP A 383 3.28 53.95 93.09
CA ASP A 383 3.57 54.70 91.86
C ASP A 383 4.47 53.91 90.91
N ARG A 384 5.48 53.20 91.44
CA ARG A 384 6.34 52.30 90.63
C ARG A 384 5.55 51.12 90.08
N ARG A 385 4.63 50.56 90.88
CA ARG A 385 3.77 49.45 90.46
C ARG A 385 2.80 49.90 89.38
N LEU A 386 2.11 51.03 89.55
CA LEU A 386 1.23 51.61 88.54
C LEU A 386 2.00 51.95 87.25
N ALA A 387 3.18 52.56 87.36
CA ALA A 387 4.04 52.83 86.21
C ALA A 387 4.50 51.54 85.51
N ALA A 388 4.74 50.46 86.24
CA ALA A 388 5.05 49.15 85.67
C ALA A 388 3.84 48.53 84.98
N GLU A 389 2.65 48.60 85.58
CA GLU A 389 1.39 48.14 85.01
C GLU A 389 1.04 48.91 83.73
N GLU A 390 1.21 50.23 83.70
CA GLU A 390 1.04 51.04 82.50
C GLU A 390 2.04 50.67 81.39
N ARG A 391 3.31 50.40 81.73
CA ARG A 391 4.30 49.92 80.75
C ARG A 391 3.93 48.55 80.21
N MET A 392 3.48 47.65 81.07
CA MET A 392 3.01 46.31 80.68
C MET A 392 1.79 46.40 79.78
N ALA A 393 0.82 47.28 80.09
CA ALA A 393 -0.35 47.51 79.25
C ALA A 393 0.02 48.10 77.87
N LYS A 394 0.93 49.09 77.83
CA LYS A 394 1.44 49.66 76.56
C LYS A 394 2.20 48.63 75.74
N ASN A 395 3.01 47.78 76.38
CA ASN A 395 3.73 46.70 75.70
C ASN A 395 2.76 45.63 75.18
N ALA A 396 1.77 45.23 75.98
CA ALA A 396 0.74 44.27 75.57
C ALA A 396 -0.09 44.76 74.38
N PHE A 397 -0.45 46.06 74.37
CA PHE A 397 -1.14 46.68 73.24
C PHE A 397 -0.27 46.68 71.97
N LYS A 398 1.02 47.01 72.08
CA LYS A 398 1.95 46.94 70.95
C LYS A 398 2.10 45.52 70.40
N VAL A 399 2.22 44.53 71.28
CA VAL A 399 2.33 43.11 70.88
C VAL A 399 1.05 42.66 70.18
N SER A 400 -0.13 43.00 70.70
CA SER A 400 -1.40 42.62 70.06
C SER A 400 -1.59 43.32 68.70
N GLN A 401 -1.15 44.57 68.57
CA GLN A 401 -1.14 45.27 67.28
C GLN A 401 -0.19 44.61 66.28
N GLN A 402 1.04 44.27 66.68
CA GLN A 402 1.99 43.56 65.83
C GLN A 402 1.48 42.19 65.38
N LEU A 403 0.81 41.45 66.28
CA LEU A 403 0.17 40.18 65.93
C LEU A 403 -0.93 40.37 64.89
N ARG A 404 -1.79 41.39 65.04
CA ARG A 404 -2.84 41.70 64.06
C ARG A 404 -2.27 42.09 62.70
N GLU A 405 -1.20 42.89 62.67
CA GLU A 405 -0.51 43.26 61.43
C GLU A 405 0.12 42.04 60.75
N TYR A 406 0.75 41.16 61.54
CA TYR A 406 1.32 39.91 61.07
C TYR A 406 0.25 38.99 60.48
N GLU A 407 -0.89 38.79 61.17
CA GLU A 407 -2.02 38.00 60.68
C GLU A 407 -2.63 38.57 59.39
N SER A 408 -2.75 39.90 59.30
CA SER A 408 -3.20 40.57 58.08
C SER A 408 -2.22 40.34 56.93
N SER A 409 -0.91 40.44 57.17
CA SER A 409 0.12 40.19 56.17
C SER A 409 0.14 38.72 55.69
N GLN A 410 -0.03 37.77 56.61
CA GLN A 410 -0.16 36.35 56.29
C GLN A 410 -1.41 36.07 55.44
N SER A 411 -2.52 36.71 55.78
CA SER A 411 -3.79 36.53 55.04
C SER A 411 -3.64 37.04 53.60
N LYS A 412 -3.05 38.23 53.41
CA LYS A 412 -2.73 38.79 52.09
C LYS A 412 -1.80 37.87 51.29
N TYR A 413 -0.77 37.32 51.93
CA TYR A 413 0.14 36.38 51.28
C TYR A 413 -0.57 35.10 50.82
N LYS A 414 -1.44 34.53 51.67
CA LYS A 414 -2.25 33.35 51.33
C LYS A 414 -3.21 33.63 50.18
N GLU A 415 -3.86 34.79 50.15
CA GLU A 415 -4.74 35.21 49.06
C GLU A 415 -3.98 35.38 47.74
N LEU A 416 -2.82 36.05 47.78
CA LEU A 416 -1.98 36.23 46.60
C LEU A 416 -1.46 34.88 46.06
N HIS A 417 -1.10 33.96 46.95
CA HIS A 417 -0.73 32.60 46.55
C HIS A 417 -1.90 31.84 45.91
N LYS A 418 -3.12 31.94 46.47
CA LYS A 418 -4.33 31.36 45.87
C LYS A 418 -4.59 31.92 44.47
N LEU A 419 -4.46 33.24 44.29
CA LEU A 419 -4.61 33.89 42.97
C LEU A 419 -3.56 33.39 41.96
N ARG A 420 -2.30 33.25 42.37
CA ARG A 420 -1.26 32.66 41.50
C ARG A 420 -1.58 31.22 41.11
N MET A 421 -2.13 30.44 42.03
CA MET A 421 -2.53 29.07 41.76
C MET A 421 -3.73 28.98 40.81
N SER A 422 -4.76 29.80 40.99
CA SER A 422 -5.91 29.82 40.08
C SER A 422 -5.50 30.28 38.68
N ASP A 423 -4.69 31.33 38.57
CA ASP A 423 -4.16 31.82 37.29
C ASP A 423 -3.26 30.77 36.59
N ALA A 424 -2.45 30.01 37.35
CA ALA A 424 -1.69 28.89 36.81
C ALA A 424 -2.59 27.76 36.28
N LEU A 425 -3.70 27.45 36.96
CA LEU A 425 -4.68 26.47 36.52
C LEU A 425 -5.45 26.94 35.28
N GLU A 426 -5.82 28.22 35.22
CA GLU A 426 -6.48 28.83 34.06
C GLU A 426 -5.56 28.79 32.82
N ARG A 427 -4.29 29.16 32.97
CA ARG A 427 -3.31 29.04 31.87
C ARG A 427 -3.10 27.60 31.41
N LYS A 428 -3.12 26.64 32.34
CA LYS A 428 -3.05 25.21 31.99
C LYS A 428 -4.30 24.80 31.21
N ALA A 429 -5.49 25.14 31.71
CA ALA A 429 -6.75 24.82 31.05
C ALA A 429 -6.84 25.42 29.64
N ALA A 430 -6.37 26.65 29.44
CA ALA A 430 -6.30 27.29 28.13
C ALA A 430 -5.38 26.52 27.16
N ARG A 431 -4.19 26.10 27.61
CA ARG A 431 -3.28 25.29 26.78
C ARG A 431 -3.85 23.91 26.47
N ASP A 432 -4.49 23.28 27.45
CA ASP A 432 -5.13 21.96 27.26
C ASP A 432 -6.28 22.08 26.24
N ALA A 433 -7.05 23.17 26.26
CA ALA A 433 -8.08 23.47 25.25
C ALA A 433 -7.49 23.68 23.85
N GLU A 434 -6.42 24.47 23.70
CA GLU A 434 -5.73 24.64 22.40
C GLU A 434 -5.20 23.31 21.85
N VAL A 435 -4.68 22.43 22.71
CA VAL A 435 -4.22 21.10 22.30
C VAL A 435 -5.40 20.24 21.84
N GLN A 436 -6.53 20.28 22.54
CA GLN A 436 -7.76 19.58 22.13
C GLN A 436 -8.28 20.07 20.77
N GLU A 437 -8.29 21.38 20.52
CA GLU A 437 -8.69 21.94 19.23
C GLU A 437 -7.76 21.46 18.09
N ARG A 438 -6.44 21.44 18.31
CA ARG A 438 -5.49 20.92 17.32
C ARG A 438 -5.72 19.44 17.02
N LEU A 439 -6.01 18.64 18.04
CA LEU A 439 -6.35 17.23 17.86
C LEU A 439 -7.66 17.06 17.08
N ALA A 440 -8.68 17.87 17.38
CA ALA A 440 -9.96 17.86 16.67
C ALA A 440 -9.80 18.20 15.18
N VAL A 441 -9.01 19.24 14.85
CA VAL A 441 -8.71 19.61 13.45
C VAL A 441 -7.96 18.48 12.73
N MET A 442 -6.99 17.84 13.40
CA MET A 442 -6.29 16.68 12.83
C MET A 442 -7.23 15.50 12.57
N ASP A 443 -8.15 15.21 13.49
CA ASP A 443 -9.11 14.12 13.34
C ASP A 443 -10.14 14.42 12.25
N GLU A 444 -10.59 15.67 12.13
CA GLU A 444 -11.42 16.10 11.01
C GLU A 444 -10.70 15.90 9.66
N PHE A 445 -9.42 16.25 9.58
CA PHE A 445 -8.62 16.02 8.38
C PHE A 445 -8.47 14.53 8.04
N LYS A 446 -8.25 13.67 9.05
CA LYS A 446 -8.23 12.21 8.85
C LYS A 446 -9.59 11.70 8.36
N LEU A 447 -10.69 12.18 8.92
CA LEU A 447 -12.05 11.81 8.49
C LEU A 447 -12.31 12.23 7.04
N ARG A 448 -11.90 13.44 6.63
CA ARG A 448 -11.98 13.90 5.24
C ARG A 448 -11.18 12.99 4.29
N LYS A 449 -9.97 12.58 4.68
CA LYS A 449 -9.16 11.62 3.91
C LYS A 449 -9.83 10.26 3.77
N ILE A 450 -10.44 9.74 4.85
CA ILE A 450 -11.17 8.47 4.82
C ILE A 450 -12.40 8.58 3.90
N ARG A 451 -13.18 9.65 4.00
CA ARG A 451 -14.33 9.90 3.11
C ARG A 451 -13.91 9.94 1.65
N HIS A 452 -12.87 10.72 1.31
CA HIS A 452 -12.36 10.77 -0.06
C HIS A 452 -11.90 9.40 -0.56
N ALA A 453 -11.23 8.60 0.29
CA ALA A 453 -10.83 7.24 -0.10
C ALA A 453 -12.03 6.31 -0.33
N LEU A 454 -13.12 6.48 0.42
CA LEU A 454 -14.38 5.76 0.19
C LEU A 454 -15.03 6.18 -1.13
N ASP A 455 -15.13 7.48 -1.40
CA ASP A 455 -15.69 8.01 -2.65
C ASP A 455 -14.92 7.46 -3.87
N VAL A 456 -13.58 7.47 -3.82
CA VAL A 456 -12.73 6.90 -4.88
C VAL A 456 -12.94 5.39 -5.03
N ALA A 457 -13.14 4.67 -3.93
CA ALA A 457 -13.42 3.24 -3.98
C ALA A 457 -14.79 2.94 -4.60
N ASP A 458 -15.80 3.75 -4.29
CA ASP A 458 -17.15 3.64 -4.86
C ASP A 458 -17.15 3.96 -6.36
N GLU A 459 -16.46 5.02 -6.80
CA GLU A 459 -16.27 5.31 -8.23
C GLU A 459 -15.59 4.14 -8.97
N GLN A 460 -14.61 3.50 -8.35
CA GLN A 460 -13.96 2.32 -8.96
C GLN A 460 -14.90 1.12 -9.05
N LEU A 461 -15.80 0.93 -8.08
CA LEU A 461 -16.82 -0.11 -8.13
C LEU A 461 -17.87 0.19 -9.20
N GLU A 462 -18.29 1.44 -9.34
CA GLU A 462 -19.21 1.88 -10.40
C GLU A 462 -18.61 1.67 -11.79
N ARG A 463 -17.37 2.11 -12.03
CA ARG A 463 -16.66 1.84 -13.31
C ARG A 463 -16.57 0.36 -13.64
N LYS A 464 -16.39 -0.50 -12.62
CA LYS A 464 -16.39 -1.97 -12.82
C LYS A 464 -17.78 -2.50 -13.15
N ARG A 465 -18.83 -1.98 -12.52
CA ARG A 465 -20.23 -2.33 -12.83
C ARG A 465 -20.57 -1.92 -14.26
N ASP A 466 -20.23 -0.71 -14.66
CA ASP A 466 -20.47 -0.21 -16.02
C ASP A 466 -19.78 -1.08 -17.07
N LYS A 467 -18.51 -1.41 -16.85
CA LYS A 467 -17.76 -2.31 -17.76
C LYS A 467 -18.39 -3.71 -17.88
N VAL A 468 -18.94 -4.24 -16.80
CA VAL A 468 -19.67 -5.53 -16.82
C VAL A 468 -20.98 -5.39 -17.57
N SER A 469 -21.71 -4.29 -17.36
CA SER A 469 -22.95 -3.98 -18.08
C SER A 469 -22.71 -3.85 -19.59
N GLU A 470 -21.70 -3.08 -20.00
CA GLU A 470 -21.27 -2.95 -21.40
C GLU A 470 -20.89 -4.31 -22.02
N GLY A 471 -20.15 -5.13 -21.27
CA GLY A 471 -19.78 -6.48 -21.70
C GLY A 471 -21.00 -7.39 -21.90
N LEU A 472 -21.99 -7.29 -21.02
CA LEU A 472 -23.23 -8.06 -21.10
C LEU A 472 -24.09 -7.61 -22.28
N GLU A 473 -24.19 -6.31 -22.55
CA GLU A 473 -24.86 -5.77 -23.74
C GLU A 473 -24.18 -6.21 -25.04
N ALA A 474 -22.85 -6.14 -25.10
CA ALA A 474 -22.07 -6.60 -26.25
C ALA A 474 -22.26 -8.09 -26.52
N TRP A 475 -22.30 -8.92 -25.47
CA TRP A 475 -22.61 -10.34 -25.56
C TRP A 475 -24.02 -10.58 -26.08
N GLN A 476 -25.04 -9.90 -25.53
CA GLN A 476 -26.42 -10.00 -26.00
C GLN A 476 -26.56 -9.60 -27.48
N LEU A 477 -25.90 -8.53 -27.91
CA LEU A 477 -25.86 -8.11 -29.32
C LEU A 477 -25.22 -9.18 -30.21
N SER A 478 -24.18 -9.85 -29.73
CA SER A 478 -23.51 -10.94 -30.45
C SER A 478 -24.39 -12.18 -30.58
N VAL A 479 -25.10 -12.56 -29.51
CA VAL A 479 -26.10 -13.65 -29.53
C VAL A 479 -27.23 -13.34 -30.51
N ARG A 480 -27.76 -12.10 -30.50
CA ARG A 480 -28.79 -11.66 -31.47
C ARG A 480 -28.28 -11.74 -32.91
N ARG A 481 -27.03 -11.34 -33.17
CA ARG A 481 -26.39 -11.44 -34.50
C ARG A 481 -26.25 -12.89 -34.95
N ALA A 482 -25.73 -13.77 -34.09
CA ALA A 482 -25.60 -15.20 -34.37
C ALA A 482 -26.96 -15.84 -34.69
N ARG A 483 -28.01 -15.50 -33.94
CA ARG A 483 -29.37 -15.99 -34.18
C ARG A 483 -29.92 -15.54 -35.54
N ARG A 484 -29.73 -14.26 -35.91
CA ARG A 484 -30.12 -13.75 -37.24
C ARG A 484 -29.38 -14.46 -38.36
N TYR A 485 -28.08 -14.71 -38.17
CA TYR A 485 -27.26 -15.44 -39.14
C TYR A 485 -27.74 -16.88 -39.31
N GLN A 486 -28.04 -17.58 -38.20
CA GLN A 486 -28.59 -18.93 -38.23
C GLN A 486 -29.92 -18.97 -38.99
N HIS A 487 -30.86 -18.06 -38.70
CA HIS A 487 -32.12 -17.98 -39.45
C HIS A 487 -31.91 -17.67 -40.94
N MET A 488 -30.94 -16.84 -41.29
CA MET A 488 -30.59 -16.60 -42.69
C MET A 488 -30.08 -17.87 -43.38
N GLN A 489 -29.24 -18.66 -42.69
CA GLN A 489 -28.75 -19.94 -43.21
C GLN A 489 -29.86 -20.98 -43.35
N GLU A 490 -30.76 -21.07 -42.37
CA GLU A 490 -31.95 -21.93 -42.43
C GLU A 490 -32.82 -21.58 -43.65
N ARG A 491 -33.09 -20.29 -43.90
CA ARG A 491 -33.83 -19.83 -45.08
C ARG A 491 -33.12 -20.19 -46.39
N LYS A 492 -31.80 -20.01 -46.47
CA LYS A 492 -31.01 -20.39 -47.66
C LYS A 492 -31.02 -21.91 -47.88
N ALA A 493 -30.97 -22.71 -46.81
CA ALA A 493 -31.06 -24.16 -46.89
C ALA A 493 -32.43 -24.61 -47.40
N LEU A 494 -33.52 -24.03 -46.89
CA LEU A 494 -34.88 -24.28 -47.37
C LEU A 494 -35.04 -23.90 -48.85
N ALA A 495 -34.55 -22.74 -49.26
CA ALA A 495 -34.59 -22.31 -50.66
C ALA A 495 -33.81 -23.26 -51.59
N ARG A 496 -32.66 -23.78 -51.13
CA ARG A 496 -31.89 -24.81 -51.87
C ARG A 496 -32.65 -26.13 -51.97
N LEU A 497 -33.30 -26.57 -50.90
CA LEU A 497 -34.12 -27.79 -50.92
C LEU A 497 -35.29 -27.65 -51.89
N GLN A 498 -35.98 -26.51 -51.88
CA GLN A 498 -37.05 -26.20 -52.85
C GLN A 498 -36.53 -26.21 -54.28
N ALA A 499 -35.43 -25.51 -54.58
CA ALA A 499 -34.82 -25.52 -55.92
C ALA A 499 -34.40 -26.94 -56.37
N ASN A 500 -33.87 -27.75 -55.44
CA ASN A 500 -33.53 -29.15 -55.73
C ASN A 500 -34.76 -30.01 -56.01
N GLN A 501 -35.86 -29.77 -55.28
CA GLN A 501 -37.14 -30.44 -55.50
C GLN A 501 -37.72 -30.06 -56.87
N GLU A 502 -37.78 -28.78 -57.20
CA GLU A 502 -38.22 -28.28 -58.52
C GLU A 502 -37.38 -28.91 -59.64
N ALA A 503 -36.05 -28.96 -59.48
CA ALA A 503 -35.16 -29.60 -60.44
C ALA A 503 -35.37 -31.13 -60.55
N TYR A 504 -35.80 -31.78 -59.47
CA TYR A 504 -36.19 -33.18 -59.50
C TYR A 504 -37.53 -33.40 -60.22
N GLU A 505 -38.53 -32.57 -59.95
CA GLU A 505 -39.84 -32.59 -60.61
C GLU A 505 -39.72 -32.35 -62.12
N VAL A 506 -38.89 -31.38 -62.55
CA VAL A 506 -38.58 -31.15 -63.98
C VAL A 506 -37.94 -32.39 -64.63
N ARG A 507 -37.00 -33.05 -63.93
CA ARG A 507 -36.41 -34.30 -64.43
C ARG A 507 -37.43 -35.42 -64.53
N LEU A 508 -38.32 -35.54 -63.55
CA LEU A 508 -39.37 -36.54 -63.53
C LEU A 508 -40.38 -36.30 -64.67
N ALA A 509 -40.78 -35.05 -64.90
CA ALA A 509 -41.62 -34.65 -66.02
C ALA A 509 -40.97 -35.03 -67.36
N LYS A 510 -39.67 -34.72 -67.54
CA LYS A 510 -38.91 -35.10 -68.74
C LYS A 510 -38.81 -36.62 -68.93
N VAL A 511 -38.65 -37.39 -67.85
CA VAL A 511 -38.70 -38.86 -67.90
C VAL A 511 -40.11 -39.34 -68.29
N GLY A 512 -41.16 -38.68 -67.79
CA GLY A 512 -42.54 -38.93 -68.19
C GLY A 512 -42.77 -38.66 -69.67
N GLU A 513 -42.33 -37.50 -70.17
CA GLU A 513 -42.38 -37.12 -71.59
C GLU A 513 -41.67 -38.16 -72.47
N THR A 514 -40.40 -38.47 -72.17
CA THR A 514 -39.62 -39.47 -72.93
C THR A 514 -40.21 -40.87 -72.88
N ARG A 515 -40.88 -41.27 -71.78
CA ARG A 515 -41.63 -42.54 -71.72
C ARG A 515 -42.87 -42.47 -72.59
N SER A 516 -43.64 -41.38 -72.53
CA SER A 516 -44.82 -41.17 -73.38
C SER A 516 -44.48 -41.20 -74.87
N GLU A 517 -43.37 -40.57 -75.28
CA GLU A 517 -42.83 -40.60 -76.64
C GLU A 517 -42.39 -42.00 -77.09
N LYS A 518 -41.85 -42.82 -76.17
CA LYS A 518 -41.47 -44.21 -76.45
C LYS A 518 -42.69 -45.14 -76.56
N THR A 519 -43.71 -44.93 -75.73
CA THR A 519 -44.99 -45.66 -75.79
C THR A 519 -45.93 -45.11 -76.85
N GLU A 520 -45.56 -44.03 -77.52
CA GLU A 520 -46.33 -43.47 -78.62
C GLU A 520 -46.51 -44.54 -79.69
N SER A 521 -47.75 -45.04 -79.78
CA SER A 521 -48.12 -46.11 -80.69
C SER A 521 -47.75 -45.72 -82.12
N GLN A 522 -47.36 -46.69 -82.95
CA GLN A 522 -47.10 -46.46 -84.36
C GLN A 522 -48.26 -45.71 -85.05
N ALA A 523 -49.50 -45.90 -84.56
CA ALA A 523 -50.68 -45.14 -84.97
C ALA A 523 -50.58 -43.64 -84.65
N GLN A 524 -50.18 -43.27 -83.44
CA GLN A 524 -50.00 -41.87 -83.03
C GLN A 524 -48.85 -41.19 -83.77
N LYS A 525 -47.76 -41.91 -84.04
CA LYS A 525 -46.66 -41.41 -84.89
C LYS A 525 -47.14 -41.14 -86.32
N ASN A 526 -47.95 -42.03 -86.87
CA ASN A 526 -48.58 -41.84 -88.18
C ASN A 526 -49.55 -40.66 -88.19
N ASP A 527 -50.34 -40.47 -87.13
CA ASP A 527 -51.29 -39.35 -87.05
C ASP A 527 -50.56 -38.01 -86.87
N LYS A 528 -49.48 -37.95 -86.09
CA LYS A 528 -48.59 -36.79 -86.02
C LYS A 528 -47.94 -36.48 -87.36
N LEU A 529 -47.48 -37.50 -88.09
CA LEU A 529 -46.92 -37.33 -89.43
C LEU A 529 -47.97 -36.82 -90.41
N LYS A 530 -49.18 -37.39 -90.40
CA LYS A 530 -50.33 -36.92 -91.19
C LYS A 530 -50.66 -35.47 -90.88
N ALA A 531 -50.73 -35.10 -89.61
CA ALA A 531 -51.00 -33.72 -89.19
C ALA A 531 -49.90 -32.77 -89.69
N ARG A 532 -48.61 -33.13 -89.59
CA ARG A 532 -47.50 -32.35 -90.15
C ARG A 532 -47.61 -32.21 -91.67
N ILE A 533 -47.92 -33.29 -92.38
CA ILE A 533 -48.12 -33.28 -93.84
C ILE A 533 -49.32 -32.39 -94.21
N GLN A 534 -50.44 -32.49 -93.48
CA GLN A 534 -51.63 -31.67 -93.69
C GLN A 534 -51.34 -30.19 -93.45
N VAL A 535 -50.63 -29.84 -92.36
CA VAL A 535 -50.22 -28.45 -92.09
C VAL A 535 -49.28 -27.95 -93.18
N SER A 536 -48.29 -28.74 -93.60
CA SER A 536 -47.39 -28.39 -94.70
C SER A 536 -48.13 -28.18 -96.02
N LEU A 537 -49.13 -29.03 -96.32
CA LEU A 537 -49.98 -28.90 -97.52
C LEU A 537 -50.87 -27.66 -97.45
N MET A 538 -51.48 -27.39 -96.30
CA MET A 538 -52.25 -26.17 -96.08
C MET A 538 -51.38 -24.92 -96.26
N GLN A 539 -50.17 -24.93 -95.70
CA GLN A 539 -49.23 -23.83 -95.84
C GLN A 539 -48.81 -23.63 -97.29
N GLN A 540 -48.56 -24.70 -98.05
CA GLN A 540 -48.30 -24.63 -99.49
C GLN A 540 -49.50 -24.09 -100.28
N LEU A 541 -50.73 -24.51 -99.95
CA LEU A 541 -51.94 -23.98 -100.60
C LEU A 541 -52.17 -22.51 -100.26
N GLU A 542 -51.88 -22.07 -99.03
CA GLU A 542 -51.93 -20.67 -98.65
C GLU A 542 -50.87 -19.84 -99.36
N GLU A 543 -49.63 -20.35 -99.46
CA GLU A 543 -48.58 -19.73 -100.24
C GLU A 543 -48.97 -19.61 -101.72
N GLN A 544 -49.56 -20.66 -102.31
CA GLN A 544 -50.05 -20.64 -103.68
C GLN A 544 -51.20 -19.63 -103.86
N ARG A 545 -52.16 -19.58 -102.93
CA ARG A 545 -53.24 -18.59 -102.94
C ARG A 545 -52.70 -17.17 -102.82
N LYS A 546 -51.69 -16.94 -101.97
CA LYS A 546 -51.02 -15.64 -101.87
C LYS A 546 -50.36 -15.26 -103.19
N LEU A 547 -49.60 -16.16 -103.80
CA LEU A 547 -48.98 -15.93 -105.11
C LEU A 547 -50.02 -15.63 -106.20
N ASP A 548 -51.16 -16.31 -106.21
CA ASP A 548 -52.25 -16.05 -107.16
C ASP A 548 -52.96 -14.72 -106.87
N CYS A 549 -53.18 -14.36 -105.60
CA CYS A 549 -53.67 -13.04 -105.20
C CYS A 549 -52.71 -11.92 -105.64
N ASP A 550 -51.40 -12.10 -105.43
CA ASP A 550 -50.37 -11.15 -105.84
C ASP A 550 -50.35 -10.99 -107.37
N ARG A 551 -50.49 -12.09 -108.12
CA ARG A 551 -50.63 -12.06 -109.59
C ARG A 551 -51.86 -11.26 -110.03
N ILE A 552 -53.00 -11.48 -109.38
CA ILE A 552 -54.24 -10.73 -109.67
C ILE A 552 -54.06 -9.25 -109.32
N LEU A 553 -53.42 -8.95 -108.18
CA LEU A 553 -53.16 -7.59 -107.73
C LEU A 553 -52.27 -6.86 -108.74
N ILE A 554 -51.13 -7.44 -109.13
CA ILE A 554 -50.22 -6.87 -110.14
C ILE A 554 -50.97 -6.65 -111.46
N ALA A 555 -51.77 -7.63 -111.93
CA ALA A 555 -52.56 -7.46 -113.15
C ALA A 555 -53.61 -6.35 -113.01
N SER A 556 -54.19 -6.16 -111.83
CA SER A 556 -55.15 -5.08 -111.56
C SER A 556 -54.47 -3.72 -111.47
N GLU A 557 -53.29 -3.64 -110.86
CA GLU A 557 -52.46 -2.43 -110.78
C GLU A 557 -52.02 -2.01 -112.17
N GLN A 558 -51.54 -2.94 -113.01
CA GLN A 558 -51.23 -2.68 -114.42
C GLN A 558 -52.45 -2.14 -115.19
N LYS A 559 -53.67 -2.66 -114.93
CA LYS A 559 -54.90 -2.12 -115.54
C LYS A 559 -55.23 -0.71 -115.03
N VAL A 560 -55.07 -0.45 -113.74
CA VAL A 560 -55.31 0.87 -113.14
C VAL A 560 -54.26 1.87 -113.62
N GLU A 561 -52.99 1.46 -113.71
CA GLU A 561 -51.89 2.26 -114.21
C GLU A 561 -52.07 2.57 -115.70
N ALA A 562 -52.49 1.60 -116.51
CA ALA A 562 -52.89 1.85 -117.90
C ALA A 562 -54.11 2.79 -118.01
N ALA A 563 -55.04 2.76 -117.04
CA ALA A 563 -56.17 3.69 -116.97
C ALA A 563 -55.73 5.09 -116.49
N ARG A 564 -54.80 5.18 -115.53
CA ARG A 564 -54.19 6.43 -115.07
C ARG A 564 -53.37 7.06 -116.18
N TYR A 565 -52.57 6.29 -116.91
CA TYR A 565 -51.84 6.73 -118.09
C TYR A 565 -52.80 7.31 -119.12
N ARG A 566 -53.90 6.60 -119.44
CA ARG A 566 -54.98 7.14 -120.30
C ARG A 566 -55.59 8.44 -119.76
N ARG A 567 -55.84 8.55 -118.45
CA ARG A 567 -56.35 9.78 -117.83
C ARG A 567 -55.33 10.91 -117.85
N TYR A 568 -54.06 10.65 -117.60
CA TYR A 568 -53.00 11.65 -117.60
C TYR A 568 -52.77 12.19 -119.02
N HIS A 569 -52.78 11.31 -120.02
CA HIS A 569 -52.63 11.70 -121.42
C HIS A 569 -53.90 12.32 -122.03
N ASN A 570 -55.10 11.95 -121.56
CA ASN A 570 -56.37 12.56 -122.01
C ASN A 570 -56.74 13.82 -121.22
N ALA A 571 -56.24 14.01 -119.98
CA ALA A 571 -56.49 15.20 -119.16
C ALA A 571 -55.39 16.27 -119.28
N SER A 572 -54.25 15.96 -119.91
CA SER A 572 -53.25 16.96 -120.33
C SER A 572 -53.48 17.48 -121.75
N ALA A 573 -54.58 17.09 -122.40
CA ALA A 573 -55.03 17.76 -123.60
C ALA A 573 -55.68 19.10 -123.19
N PRO A 574 -55.11 20.26 -123.59
CA PRO A 574 -55.64 21.55 -123.19
C PRO A 574 -57.08 21.74 -123.72
N PRO A 575 -57.97 22.40 -122.95
CA PRO A 575 -59.33 22.69 -123.37
C PRO A 575 -59.32 23.76 -124.48
N SER A 576 -59.20 23.32 -125.73
CA SER A 576 -59.42 24.15 -126.91
C SER A 576 -60.91 24.27 -127.20
N ALA A 577 -61.45 25.41 -126.79
CA ALA A 577 -62.22 26.34 -127.61
C ALA A 577 -63.17 25.78 -128.69
N LEU A 578 -64.43 26.26 -128.59
CA LEU A 578 -65.32 26.63 -129.69
C LEU A 578 -65.85 25.48 -130.57
N HIS A 579 -67.17 25.24 -130.56
CA HIS A 579 -68.08 25.77 -131.59
C HIS A 579 -69.53 25.33 -131.31
N MET A 580 -70.45 26.29 -131.36
CA MET A 580 -71.91 26.10 -131.57
C MET A 580 -72.18 25.82 -133.07
N PRO A 581 -73.42 25.87 -133.57
CA PRO A 581 -74.60 25.01 -133.32
C PRO A 581 -75.21 24.49 -134.66
N VAL A 582 -76.01 23.41 -134.62
CA VAL A 582 -77.34 23.27 -135.25
C VAL A 582 -78.12 22.23 -134.46
#